data_AF-A0AA39VHW5-F1
#
_entry.id   AF-A0AA39VHW5-F1
#
_cell.length_a   1.000
_cell.length_b   1.000
_cell.length_c   1.000
_cell.angle_alpha   90.00
_cell.angle_beta   90.00
_cell.angle_gamma   90.00
#
_symmetry.space_group_name_H-M   'P 1'
#
loop_
_entity.id
_entity.type
_entity.pdbx_description
1 polymer ?
#
loop_
_entity_poly.entity_id
_entity_poly.type
_entity_poly.pdbx_seq_one_letter_code
_entity_poly.pdbx_strand_id
1 'polypeptide(L)'
;MSEIHPAFIQAPEYRPKLKVIETDELPVIDLSNDTKEVVSEIGEACKTWGFFQVINHGVPLELLSKIKKTSKEFFDLPLEEKKFVKRDEVNPLGYHDSEHTKNVRDWKEVFDFLAKDPTFVPASHEPDDTQLRTIRNQWPAHPPEFRMCARNMLERLKN
;
A
#
# COMPACT_ATOMS: atom_id res chain seq x y z
N MET A 1 24.31 -12.83 -16.96
CA MET A 1 23.36 -12.37 -15.92
C MET A 1 23.96 -11.11 -15.33
N SER A 2 23.27 -9.98 -15.32
CA SER A 2 23.76 -8.75 -14.69
C SER A 2 23.80 -8.94 -13.17
N GLU A 3 24.87 -8.47 -12.52
CA GLU A 3 25.01 -8.53 -11.06
C GLU A 3 23.98 -7.60 -10.38
N ILE A 4 23.44 -8.05 -9.25
CA ILE A 4 22.53 -7.27 -8.40
C ILE A 4 23.35 -6.20 -7.67
N HIS A 5 22.91 -4.94 -7.71
CA HIS A 5 23.61 -3.86 -7.04
C HIS A 5 23.69 -4.10 -5.52
N PRO A 6 24.86 -3.94 -4.86
CA PRO A 6 25.06 -4.28 -3.44
C PRO A 6 24.07 -3.62 -2.47
N ALA A 7 23.56 -2.43 -2.80
CA ALA A 7 22.56 -1.71 -1.99
C ALA A 7 21.26 -2.51 -1.72
N PHE A 8 20.96 -3.53 -2.52
CA PHE A 8 19.76 -4.37 -2.37
C PHE A 8 20.05 -5.74 -1.72
N ILE A 9 21.31 -6.03 -1.40
CA ILE A 9 21.71 -7.34 -0.88
C ILE A 9 21.56 -7.34 0.64
N GLN A 10 20.56 -8.06 1.13
CA GLN A 10 20.39 -8.30 2.58
C GLN A 10 21.54 -9.12 3.15
N ALA A 11 21.87 -8.86 4.42
CA ALA A 11 22.81 -9.69 5.19
C ALA A 11 22.28 -11.15 5.27
N PRO A 12 23.15 -12.17 5.26
CA PRO A 12 22.71 -13.58 5.21
C PRO A 12 21.66 -13.97 6.25
N GLU A 13 21.73 -13.41 7.45
CA GLU A 13 20.81 -13.61 8.57
C GLU A 13 19.39 -13.06 8.32
N TYR A 14 19.23 -12.06 7.45
CA TYR A 14 17.95 -11.45 7.09
C TYR A 14 17.38 -11.97 5.78
N ARG A 15 18.12 -12.81 5.04
CA ARG A 15 17.61 -13.39 3.80
C ARG A 15 16.48 -14.39 4.10
N PRO A 16 15.43 -14.46 3.25
CA PRO A 16 14.38 -15.45 3.41
C PRO A 16 14.98 -16.85 3.48
N LYS A 17 14.69 -17.57 4.57
CA LYS A 17 14.99 -19.00 4.69
C LYS A 17 13.90 -19.74 3.94
N LEU A 18 14.11 -19.95 2.64
CA LEU A 18 13.18 -20.70 1.80
C LEU A 18 13.02 -22.11 2.37
N LYS A 19 11.93 -22.31 3.09
CA LYS A 19 11.42 -23.63 3.48
C LYS A 19 10.08 -23.76 2.80
N VAL A 20 9.91 -24.81 2.01
CA VAL A 20 8.57 -25.22 1.59
C VAL A 20 7.90 -25.75 2.85
N ILE A 21 6.94 -25.00 3.36
CA ILE A 21 6.11 -25.40 4.47
C ILE A 21 4.81 -25.88 3.84
N GLU A 22 4.45 -27.15 4.03
CA GLU A 22 3.07 -27.58 3.81
C GLU A 22 2.24 -26.91 4.89
N THR A 23 1.41 -25.97 4.47
CA THR A 23 0.52 -25.20 5.32
C THR A 23 -0.90 -25.44 4.83
N ASP A 24 -1.85 -25.40 5.75
CA ASP A 24 -3.27 -25.38 5.41
C ASP A 24 -3.55 -24.21 4.45
N GLU A 25 -4.62 -24.32 3.66
CA GLU A 25 -5.01 -23.25 2.73
C GLU A 25 -5.36 -21.97 3.51
N LEU A 26 -4.82 -20.84 3.03
CA LEU A 26 -5.10 -19.53 3.61
C LEU A 26 -6.62 -19.29 3.63
N PRO A 27 -7.23 -18.84 4.74
CA PRO A 27 -8.67 -18.67 4.82
C PRO A 27 -9.21 -17.75 3.72
N VAL A 28 -10.28 -18.18 3.05
CA VAL A 28 -11.04 -17.40 2.08
C VAL A 28 -12.42 -17.17 2.64
N ILE A 29 -12.78 -15.91 2.87
CA ILE A 29 -14.04 -15.50 3.50
C ILE A 29 -14.96 -14.91 2.45
N ASP A 30 -16.17 -15.45 2.35
CA ASP A 30 -17.22 -14.95 1.47
C ASP A 30 -18.06 -13.89 2.18
N LEU A 31 -17.90 -12.62 1.79
CA LEU A 31 -18.62 -11.51 2.42
C LEU A 31 -20.10 -11.43 2.05
N SER A 32 -20.60 -12.35 1.21
CA SER A 32 -22.03 -12.47 0.90
C SER A 32 -22.80 -13.42 1.82
N ASN A 33 -22.12 -14.14 2.71
CA ASN A 33 -22.73 -15.02 3.72
C ASN A 33 -23.40 -14.22 4.86
N ASP A 34 -24.05 -14.94 5.80
CA ASP A 34 -24.67 -14.32 6.99
C ASP A 34 -23.64 -13.56 7.84
N THR A 35 -24.01 -12.36 8.30
CA THR A 35 -23.11 -11.47 9.04
C THR A 35 -22.48 -12.14 10.27
N LYS A 36 -23.21 -13.00 10.99
CA LYS A 36 -22.67 -13.67 12.19
C LYS A 36 -21.61 -14.71 11.83
N GLU A 37 -21.83 -15.43 10.73
CA GLU A 37 -20.87 -16.40 10.20
C GLU A 37 -19.60 -15.69 9.74
N VAL A 38 -19.74 -14.65 8.91
CA VAL A 38 -18.60 -13.85 8.41
C VAL A 38 -17.78 -13.24 9.57
N VAL A 39 -18.43 -12.68 10.59
CA VAL A 39 -17.74 -12.13 11.76
C VAL A 39 -16.99 -13.21 12.54
N SER A 40 -17.57 -14.41 12.67
CA SER A 40 -16.92 -15.55 13.32
C SER A 40 -15.70 -16.01 12.53
N GLU A 41 -15.81 -16.16 11.21
CA GLU A 41 -14.71 -16.56 10.31
C GLU A 41 -13.56 -15.55 10.32
N ILE A 42 -13.87 -14.25 10.24
CA ILE A 42 -12.86 -13.17 10.34
C ILE A 42 -12.16 -13.26 11.70
N GLY A 43 -12.92 -13.43 12.78
CA GLY A 43 -12.37 -13.54 14.12
C GLY A 43 -11.41 -14.73 14.27
N GLU A 44 -11.76 -15.87 13.69
CA GLU A 44 -10.91 -17.07 13.73
C GLU A 44 -9.66 -16.92 12.86
N ALA A 45 -9.80 -16.42 11.64
CA ALA A 45 -8.67 -16.17 10.74
C ALA A 45 -7.68 -15.16 11.33
N CYS A 46 -8.16 -14.10 11.98
CA CYS A 46 -7.30 -13.14 12.68
C CYS A 46 -6.53 -13.78 13.85
N LYS A 47 -7.14 -14.70 14.60
CA LYS A 47 -6.50 -15.37 15.75
C LYS A 47 -5.45 -16.41 15.32
N THR A 48 -5.74 -17.16 14.27
CA THR A 48 -4.93 -18.32 13.86
C THR A 48 -3.89 -17.96 12.82
N TRP A 49 -4.25 -17.12 11.84
CA TRP A 49 -3.38 -16.75 10.71
C TRP A 49 -2.87 -15.31 10.81
N GLY A 50 -3.69 -14.40 11.32
CA GLY A 50 -3.44 -12.95 11.24
C GLY A 50 -3.64 -12.38 9.83
N PHE A 51 -4.08 -13.19 8.86
CA PHE A 51 -4.36 -12.77 7.48
C PHE A 51 -5.39 -13.70 6.81
N PHE A 52 -6.15 -13.18 5.85
CA PHE A 52 -7.15 -13.93 5.08
C PHE A 52 -7.42 -13.24 3.73
N GLN A 53 -8.07 -13.95 2.81
CA GLN A 53 -8.61 -13.40 1.57
C GLN A 53 -10.11 -13.18 1.71
N VAL A 54 -10.63 -12.20 0.97
CA VAL A 54 -12.09 -11.96 0.87
C VAL A 54 -12.56 -12.10 -0.57
N ILE A 55 -13.73 -12.69 -0.76
CA ILE A 55 -14.46 -12.74 -2.03
C ILE A 55 -15.85 -12.14 -1.85
N ASN A 56 -16.52 -11.84 -2.98
CA ASN A 56 -17.85 -11.21 -3.00
C ASN A 56 -17.92 -9.89 -2.17
N HIS A 57 -16.79 -9.18 -2.08
CA HIS A 57 -16.60 -7.96 -1.30
C HIS A 57 -17.26 -6.70 -1.89
N GLY A 58 -18.16 -6.83 -2.88
CA GLY A 58 -18.91 -5.70 -3.47
C GLY A 58 -18.12 -4.70 -4.33
N VAL A 59 -16.78 -4.68 -4.28
CA VAL A 59 -15.96 -3.84 -5.18
C VAL A 59 -16.08 -4.32 -6.64
N PRO A 60 -16.50 -3.44 -7.58
CA PRO A 60 -16.63 -3.81 -8.98
C PRO A 60 -15.29 -4.23 -9.62
N LEU A 61 -15.29 -5.35 -10.35
CA LEU A 61 -14.09 -5.86 -11.03
C LEU A 61 -13.48 -4.85 -12.02
N GLU A 62 -14.33 -4.06 -12.69
CA GLU A 62 -13.86 -2.99 -13.59
C GLU A 62 -13.04 -1.93 -12.85
N LEU A 63 -13.44 -1.56 -11.63
CA LEU A 63 -12.72 -0.59 -10.81
C LEU A 63 -11.37 -1.16 -10.37
N LEU A 64 -11.34 -2.44 -9.95
CA LEU A 64 -10.09 -3.15 -9.62
C LEU A 64 -9.14 -3.22 -10.82
N SER A 65 -9.66 -3.49 -12.02
CA SER A 65 -8.87 -3.50 -13.25
C SER A 65 -8.32 -2.11 -13.58
N LYS A 66 -9.16 -1.07 -13.48
CA LYS A 66 -8.75 0.32 -13.74
C LYS A 66 -7.65 0.80 -12.80
N ILE A 67 -7.79 0.58 -11.48
CA ILE A 67 -6.74 1.01 -10.53
C ILE A 67 -5.41 0.28 -10.80
N LYS A 68 -5.44 -1.04 -11.05
CA LYS A 68 -4.24 -1.81 -11.42
C LYS A 68 -3.59 -1.26 -12.69
N LYS A 69 -4.40 -0.97 -13.72
CA LYS A 69 -3.93 -0.39 -14.98
C LYS A 69 -3.27 0.98 -14.76
N THR A 70 -3.96 1.91 -14.10
CA THR A 70 -3.42 3.27 -13.89
C THR A 70 -2.19 3.28 -12.98
N SER A 71 -2.12 2.37 -11.99
CA SER A 71 -0.92 2.20 -11.18
C SER A 71 0.25 1.69 -12.01
N LYS A 72 0.02 0.68 -12.87
CA LYS A 72 1.06 0.19 -13.78
C LYS A 72 1.55 1.29 -14.73
N GLU A 73 0.63 2.00 -15.37
CA GLU A 73 0.97 3.10 -16.29
C GLU A 73 1.82 4.18 -15.61
N PHE A 74 1.51 4.53 -14.36
CA PHE A 74 2.34 5.45 -13.57
C PHE A 74 3.75 4.90 -13.31
N PHE A 75 3.87 3.65 -12.85
CA PHE A 75 5.19 3.08 -12.52
C PHE A 75 6.06 2.78 -13.75
N ASP A 76 5.43 2.61 -14.93
CA ASP A 76 6.09 2.48 -16.23
C ASP A 76 6.64 3.83 -16.77
N LEU A 77 6.26 4.97 -16.19
CA LEU A 77 6.80 6.28 -16.59
C LEU A 77 8.31 6.39 -16.30
N PRO A 78 9.04 7.25 -17.04
CA PRO A 78 10.42 7.60 -16.72
C PRO A 78 10.56 8.07 -15.27
N LEU A 79 11.70 7.76 -14.65
CA LEU A 79 11.98 8.13 -13.26
C LEU A 79 11.80 9.64 -13.00
N GLU A 80 12.22 10.49 -13.95
CA GLU A 80 12.09 11.95 -13.81
C GLU A 80 10.62 12.40 -13.80
N GLU A 81 9.73 11.70 -14.50
CA GLU A 81 8.30 11.99 -14.44
C GLU A 81 7.70 11.56 -13.09
N LYS A 82 8.07 10.37 -12.59
CA LYS A 82 7.63 9.89 -11.27
C LYS A 82 8.11 10.80 -10.14
N LYS A 83 9.30 11.39 -10.27
CA LYS A 83 9.90 12.30 -9.27
C LYS A 83 9.16 13.63 -9.10
N PHE A 84 8.30 14.05 -10.05
CA PHE A 84 7.48 15.27 -9.86
C PHE A 84 6.54 15.19 -8.66
N VAL A 85 6.20 13.97 -8.23
CA VAL A 85 5.36 13.72 -7.05
C VAL A 85 6.14 13.02 -5.95
N LYS A 86 7.47 13.18 -5.91
CA LYS A 86 8.32 12.55 -4.90
C LYS A 86 8.00 13.10 -3.50
N ARG A 87 7.95 12.21 -2.50
CA ARG A 87 7.86 12.61 -1.09
C ARG A 87 9.10 13.38 -0.64
N ASP A 88 8.95 14.25 0.34
CA ASP A 88 10.04 15.01 0.96
C ASP A 88 9.90 15.06 2.50
N GLU A 89 10.78 15.83 3.15
CA GLU A 89 10.81 15.97 4.62
C GLU A 89 9.54 16.63 5.19
N VAL A 90 8.83 17.41 4.36
CA VAL A 90 7.63 18.15 4.74
C VAL A 90 6.37 17.32 4.47
N ASN A 91 6.29 16.74 3.27
CA ASN A 91 5.17 15.93 2.79
C ASN A 91 5.62 14.48 2.55
N PRO A 92 5.25 13.54 3.45
CA PRO A 92 5.68 12.15 3.34
C PRO A 92 4.93 11.35 2.24
N LEU A 93 4.00 11.97 1.52
CA LEU A 93 3.17 11.32 0.51
C LEU A 93 3.74 11.43 -0.89
N GLY A 94 3.34 10.52 -1.77
CA GLY A 94 3.73 10.46 -3.17
C GLY A 94 4.80 9.40 -3.43
N TYR A 95 5.57 9.59 -4.50
CA TYR A 95 6.51 8.63 -5.03
C TYR A 95 7.79 8.49 -4.19
N HIS A 96 8.29 7.25 -4.07
CA HIS A 96 9.61 6.97 -3.51
C HIS A 96 10.17 5.63 -3.98
N ASP A 97 11.49 5.53 -4.13
CA ASP A 97 12.20 4.34 -4.62
C ASP A 97 13.36 3.89 -3.73
N SER A 98 13.59 4.58 -2.60
CA SER A 98 14.72 4.34 -1.70
C SER A 98 14.31 3.98 -0.27
N GLU A 99 13.24 3.21 -0.11
CA GLU A 99 12.86 2.69 1.22
C GLU A 99 13.91 1.69 1.71
N HIS A 100 14.07 1.61 3.03
CA HIS A 100 15.04 0.72 3.65
C HIS A 100 14.35 -0.22 4.65
N THR A 101 14.63 -1.52 4.52
CA THR A 101 14.31 -2.52 5.52
C THR A 101 15.61 -3.07 6.10
N LYS A 102 15.79 -2.93 7.42
CA LYS A 102 17.04 -3.31 8.12
C LYS A 102 18.29 -2.63 7.51
N ASN A 103 18.19 -1.33 7.21
CA ASN A 103 19.24 -0.50 6.61
C ASN A 103 19.71 -0.94 5.21
N VAL A 104 18.97 -1.81 4.53
CA VAL A 104 19.21 -2.22 3.14
C VAL A 104 18.08 -1.70 2.28
N ARG A 105 18.41 -1.17 1.10
CA ARG A 105 17.40 -0.61 0.18
C ARG A 105 16.47 -1.72 -0.29
N ASP A 106 15.18 -1.47 -0.20
CA ASP A 106 14.16 -2.39 -0.71
C ASP A 106 14.22 -2.43 -2.25
N TRP A 107 14.06 -3.62 -2.82
CA TRP A 107 13.86 -3.78 -4.27
C TRP A 107 12.41 -3.44 -4.63
N LYS A 108 12.01 -2.18 -4.44
CA LYS A 108 10.66 -1.70 -4.72
C LYS A 108 10.62 -0.20 -4.98
N GLU A 109 9.56 0.21 -5.66
CA GLU A 109 9.10 1.59 -5.71
C GLU A 109 7.73 1.66 -5.03
N VAL A 110 7.37 2.82 -4.48
CA VAL A 110 6.11 3.05 -3.77
C VAL A 110 5.50 4.39 -4.16
N PHE A 111 4.18 4.48 -4.04
CA PHE A 111 3.42 5.72 -4.13
C PHE A 111 2.40 5.76 -2.99
N ASP A 112 2.60 6.65 -2.03
CA ASP A 112 1.78 6.74 -0.82
C ASP A 112 0.76 7.87 -0.92
N PHE A 113 -0.49 7.60 -0.50
CA PHE A 113 -1.55 8.61 -0.44
C PHE A 113 -2.53 8.30 0.68
N LEU A 114 -3.21 9.33 1.17
CA LEU A 114 -4.18 9.24 2.26
C LEU A 114 -5.62 9.26 1.73
N ALA A 115 -6.48 8.52 2.42
CA ALA A 115 -7.90 8.44 2.10
C ALA A 115 -8.70 9.70 2.47
N LYS A 116 -8.13 10.57 3.31
CA LYS A 116 -8.65 11.88 3.67
C LYS A 116 -7.63 12.92 3.22
N ASP A 117 -8.08 13.92 2.47
CA ASP A 117 -7.20 14.93 1.87
C ASP A 117 -7.92 16.29 1.86
N PRO A 118 -7.41 17.32 2.56
CA PRO A 118 -6.20 17.29 3.38
C PRO A 118 -6.35 16.46 4.67
N THR A 119 -5.23 15.97 5.19
CA THR A 119 -5.14 15.39 6.54
C THR A 119 -4.35 16.33 7.45
N PHE A 120 -4.84 16.51 8.68
CA PHE A 120 -4.18 17.30 9.71
C PHE A 120 -3.55 16.35 10.73
N VAL A 121 -2.25 16.53 11.00
CA VAL A 121 -1.52 15.74 11.99
C VAL A 121 -0.72 16.67 12.91
N PRO A 122 -0.35 16.23 14.12
CA PRO A 122 0.55 16.98 14.98
C PRO A 122 1.84 17.39 14.25
N ALA A 123 2.28 18.63 14.46
CA ALA A 123 3.50 19.16 13.85
C ALA A 123 4.76 18.53 14.46
N SER A 124 4.73 18.20 15.75
CA SER A 124 5.81 17.52 16.46
C SER A 124 5.28 16.39 17.35
N HIS A 125 6.20 15.68 18.00
CA HIS A 125 5.87 14.62 18.96
C HIS A 125 5.81 15.16 20.40
N GLU A 126 6.05 16.47 20.57
CA GLU A 126 6.09 17.13 21.87
C GLU A 126 4.67 17.25 22.44
N PRO A 127 4.41 16.80 23.68
CA PRO A 127 3.06 16.78 24.24
C PRO A 127 2.36 18.15 24.32
N ASP A 128 3.14 19.21 24.51
CA ASP A 128 2.64 20.58 24.68
C ASP A 128 2.49 21.34 23.35
N ASP A 129 2.98 20.77 22.24
CA ASP A 129 2.86 21.37 20.92
C ASP A 129 1.50 21.06 20.30
N THR A 130 0.64 22.07 20.26
CA THR A 130 -0.71 21.97 19.68
C THR A 130 -0.76 22.33 18.20
N GLN A 131 0.39 22.64 17.58
CA GLN A 131 0.42 22.97 16.16
C GLN A 131 0.08 21.76 15.29
N LEU A 132 -0.69 22.02 14.24
CA LEU A 132 -1.05 21.01 13.25
C LEU A 132 -0.33 21.33 11.94
N ARG A 133 0.25 20.30 11.33
CA ARG A 133 0.68 20.35 9.93
C ARG A 133 -0.38 19.75 9.01
N THR A 134 -0.49 20.34 7.83
CA THR A 134 -1.42 19.88 6.79
C THR A 134 -0.65 19.02 5.79
N ILE A 135 -1.08 17.78 5.62
CA ILE A 135 -0.56 16.85 4.62
C ILE A 135 -1.56 16.78 3.46
N ARG A 136 -1.04 16.84 2.22
CA ARG A 136 -1.84 16.75 0.99
C ARG A 136 -1.31 15.68 0.06
N ASN A 137 -2.21 14.97 -0.62
CA ASN A 137 -1.83 13.97 -1.60
C ASN A 137 -1.15 14.61 -2.83
N GLN A 138 -0.04 14.02 -3.27
CA GLN A 138 0.73 14.47 -4.45
C GLN A 138 0.32 13.65 -5.68
N TRP A 139 -0.82 13.98 -6.28
CA TRP A 139 -1.34 13.22 -7.41
C TRP A 139 -0.52 13.44 -8.69
N PRO A 140 -0.15 12.38 -9.44
CA PRO A 140 0.59 12.53 -10.68
C PRO A 140 -0.30 13.12 -11.78
N ALA A 141 0.33 13.83 -12.74
CA ALA A 141 -0.36 14.31 -13.94
C ALA A 141 -0.70 13.17 -14.91
N HIS A 142 0.12 12.11 -14.93
CA HIS A 142 -0.04 10.94 -15.78
C HIS A 142 0.01 9.65 -14.94
N PRO A 143 -0.89 8.67 -15.19
CA PRO A 143 -2.08 8.79 -16.04
C PRO A 143 -3.14 9.69 -15.36
N PRO A 144 -3.89 10.50 -16.14
CA PRO A 144 -4.84 11.47 -15.58
C PRO A 144 -5.97 10.81 -14.78
N GLU A 145 -6.31 9.55 -15.08
CA GLU A 145 -7.34 8.82 -14.35
C GLU A 145 -6.88 8.25 -13.01
N PHE A 146 -5.57 8.23 -12.68
CA PHE A 146 -5.07 7.60 -11.44
C PHE A 146 -5.82 8.15 -10.23
N ARG A 147 -5.80 9.48 -10.05
CA ARG A 147 -6.44 10.14 -8.90
C ARG A 147 -7.89 9.73 -8.75
N MET A 148 -8.66 9.71 -9.84
CA MET A 148 -10.07 9.36 -9.81
C MET A 148 -10.27 7.88 -9.47
N CYS A 149 -9.49 6.98 -10.08
CA CYS A 149 -9.56 5.55 -9.79
C CYS A 149 -9.21 5.23 -8.33
N ALA A 150 -8.15 5.86 -7.80
CA ALA A 150 -7.73 5.70 -6.41
C ALA A 150 -8.81 6.18 -5.43
N ARG A 151 -9.43 7.33 -5.71
CA ARG A 151 -10.54 7.85 -4.89
C ARG A 151 -11.75 6.94 -4.91
N ASN A 152 -12.18 6.49 -6.09
CA ASN A 152 -13.31 5.59 -6.23
C ASN A 152 -13.05 4.26 -5.49
N MET A 153 -11.81 3.74 -5.54
CA MET A 153 -11.43 2.54 -4.79
C MET A 153 -11.53 2.78 -3.27
N LEU A 154 -11.01 3.90 -2.78
CA LEU A 154 -11.09 4.24 -1.36
C LEU A 154 -12.53 4.42 -0.85
N GLU A 155 -13.42 4.98 -1.67
CA GLU A 155 -14.84 5.11 -1.34
C GLU A 155 -15.51 3.72 -1.21
N ARG A 156 -15.09 2.75 -2.02
CA ARG A 156 -15.59 1.36 -1.92
C ARG A 156 -15.03 0.60 -0.73
N LEU A 157 -13.82 0.93 -0.25
CA LEU A 157 -13.21 0.27 0.91
C LEU A 157 -13.71 0.80 2.27
N LYS A 158 -14.44 1.92 2.29
CA LYS A 158 -14.98 2.52 3.52
C LYS A 158 -16.41 2.10 3.87
N ASN A 159 -17.14 1.56 2.89
CA ASN A 159 -18.54 1.16 3.01
C ASN A 159 -18.62 -0.36 3.19
#